data_AF-A0A086K595-F1
#
_entry.id   AF-A0A086K595-F1
#
_cell.length_a   1.000
_cell.length_b   1.000
_cell.length_c   1.000
_cell.angle_alpha   90.00
_cell.angle_beta   90.00
_cell.angle_gamma   90.00
#
_symmetry.space_group_name_H-M   'P 1'
#
loop_
_entity.id
_entity.type
_entity.pdbx_description
1 polymer ?
#
loop_
_entity_poly.entity_id
_entity_poly.type
_entity_poly.pdbx_seq_one_letter_code
_entity_poly.pdbx_strand_id
1 'polypeptide(L)' 'GPFHREEMAMWNAMGYFDPALPVRCCGADRFIPLNKLYPPPQQPFSTTPKPQPMHIQ' A
#
# COMPACT_ATOMS: atom_id res chain seq x y z
N GLY A 1 3.52 8.54 -7.50
CA GLY A 1 3.56 9.02 -6.11
C GLY A 1 4.91 9.64 -5.81
N PRO A 2 5.03 10.42 -4.71
CA PRO A 2 4.22 10.32 -3.48
C PRO A 2 2.78 10.81 -3.65
N PHE A 3 1.86 10.23 -2.89
CA PHE A 3 0.44 10.58 -2.80
C PHE A 3 0.02 10.55 -1.34
N HIS A 4 -0.95 11.35 -0.94
CA HIS A 4 -1.48 11.32 0.42
C HIS A 4 -2.29 10.04 0.66
N ARG A 5 -2.34 9.60 1.92
CA ARG A 5 -3.07 8.38 2.29
C ARG A 5 -4.57 8.54 2.01
N GLU A 6 -5.11 9.73 2.20
CA GLU A 6 -6.52 10.06 1.94
C GLU A 6 -6.87 9.89 0.45
N GLU A 7 -6.00 10.35 -0.45
CA GLU A 7 -6.18 10.21 -1.90
C GLU A 7 -6.16 8.73 -2.30
N MET A 8 -5.18 7.98 -1.80
CA MET A 8 -5.07 6.54 -2.05
C MET A 8 -6.27 5.76 -1.50
N ALA A 9 -6.78 6.12 -0.32
CA ALA A 9 -7.97 5.52 0.27
C ALA A 9 -9.21 5.77 -0.60
N MET A 10 -9.37 7.00 -1.12
CA MET A 10 -10.47 7.37 -2.01
C MET A 10 -10.43 6.57 -3.32
N TRP A 11 -9.27 6.49 -3.99
CA TRP A 11 -9.11 5.70 -5.22
C TRP A 11 -9.36 4.21 -5.00
N ASN A 12 -8.91 3.66 -3.86
CA ASN A 12 -9.20 2.29 -3.50
C ASN A 12 -10.71 2.04 -3.32
N ALA A 13 -11.42 2.95 -2.65
CA ALA A 13 -12.87 2.85 -2.45
C ALA A 13 -13.66 2.92 -3.77
N MET A 14 -13.14 3.61 -4.78
CA MET A 14 -13.72 3.66 -6.13
C MET A 14 -13.37 2.45 -7.00
N GLY A 15 -12.57 1.50 -6.51
CA GLY A 15 -12.19 0.30 -7.25
C GLY A 15 -11.13 0.52 -8.33
N TYR A 16 -10.34 1.60 -8.24
CA TYR A 16 -9.29 1.89 -9.23
C TYR A 16 -8.03 1.03 -9.09
N PHE A 17 -7.90 0.27 -8.01
CA PHE A 17 -6.71 -0.53 -7.74
C PHE A 17 -6.98 -2.02 -7.91
N ASP A 18 -6.10 -2.66 -8.69
CA ASP A 18 -5.94 -4.11 -8.67
C ASP A 18 -5.39 -4.54 -7.29
N PRO A 19 -5.95 -5.57 -6.64
CA PRO A 19 -5.39 -6.11 -5.40
C PRO A 19 -3.91 -6.51 -5.48
N ALA A 20 -3.42 -6.86 -6.67
CA ALA A 20 -2.02 -7.19 -6.95
C ALA A 20 -1.14 -5.96 -7.25
N LEU A 21 -1.71 -4.75 -7.31
CA LEU A 21 -0.99 -3.51 -7.60
C LEU A 21 0.23 -3.35 -6.67
N PRO A 22 1.46 -3.24 -7.22
CA PRO A 22 2.64 -2.98 -6.40
C PRO A 22 2.61 -1.58 -5.79
N VAL A 23 2.70 -1.50 -4.47
CA VAL A 23 2.68 -0.25 -3.70
C VAL A 23 3.81 -0.24 -2.66
N ARG A 24 4.21 0.96 -2.23
CA ARG A 24 5.17 1.18 -1.13
C ARG A 24 4.77 2.40 -0.32
N CYS A 25 5.19 2.44 0.94
CA CYS A 25 4.77 3.45 1.91
C CYS A 25 5.77 4.61 1.96
N CYS A 26 7.07 4.29 1.89
CA CYS A 26 8.14 5.28 1.80
C CYS A 26 9.23 4.84 0.82
N GLY A 27 10.21 5.71 0.55
CA GLY A 27 11.30 5.44 -0.39
C GLY A 27 12.24 4.29 0.03
N ALA A 28 12.28 3.96 1.33
CA ALA A 28 13.10 2.87 1.87
C ALA A 28 12.41 1.49 1.85
N ASP A 29 11.11 1.46 1.53
CA ASP A 29 10.35 0.22 1.44
C ASP A 29 10.43 -0.40 0.05
N ARG A 30 10.43 -1.73 -0.01
CA ARG A 30 10.20 -2.46 -1.26
C ARG A 30 8.74 -2.29 -1.70
N PHE A 31 8.51 -2.34 -3.01
CA PHE A 31 7.14 -2.48 -3.52
C PHE A 31 6.60 -3.87 -3.19
N ILE A 32 5.40 -3.96 -2.62
CA ILE A 32 4.68 -5.21 -2.43
C ILE A 32 3.23 -5.08 -2.92
N PRO A 33 2.56 -6.19 -3.27
CA PRO A 33 1.15 -6.15 -3.67
C PRO A 33 0.26 -5.54 -2.59
N LEU A 34 -0.72 -4.73 -3.01
CA LEU A 34 -1.65 -4.03 -2.12
C LEU A 34 -2.35 -4.97 -1.12
N ASN A 35 -2.81 -6.14 -1.60
CA ASN A 35 -3.46 -7.16 -0.77
C ASN A 35 -2.51 -7.90 0.19
N LYS A 36 -1.19 -7.79 0.02
CA LYS A 36 -0.19 -8.29 0.96
C LYS A 36 0.18 -7.24 1.99
N LEU A 37 0.16 -5.96 1.60
CA LEU A 37 0.37 -4.84 2.51
C LEU A 37 -0.81 -4.69 3.48
N TYR A 38 -2.02 -4.92 2.99
CA TYR A 38 -3.27 -4.90 3.76
C TYR A 38 -4.04 -6.21 3.56
N PRO A 39 -3.68 -7.30 4.26
CA PRO A 39 -4.39 -8.57 4.16
C PRO A 39 -5.80 -8.48 4.78
N PRO A 40 -6.79 -9.25 4.28
CA PRO A 40 -8.10 -9.33 4.92
C PRO A 40 -8.00 -9.66 6.42
N PRO A 41 -8.84 -9.06 7.29
CA PRO A 41 -9.98 -8.17 6.99
C PRO A 41 -9.60 -6.68 6.89
N GLN A 42 -8.32 -6.33 6.77
CA GLN A 42 -7.89 -4.94 6.80
C GLN A 42 -8.33 -4.19 5.54
N GLN A 43 -8.93 -3.01 5.72
CA GLN A 43 -9.20 -2.10 4.63
C GLN A 43 -7.91 -1.37 4.23
N PRO A 44 -7.51 -1.38 2.95
CA PRO A 44 -6.34 -0.64 2.49
C PRO A 44 -6.40 0.84 2.90
N PHE A 45 -5.24 1.39 3.29
CA PHE A 45 -5.06 2.79 3.67
C PHE A 45 -5.81 3.25 4.94
N SER A 46 -6.49 2.35 5.66
CA SER A 46 -7.14 2.66 6.95
C SER A 46 -6.15 2.79 8.12
N THR A 47 -4.98 2.16 8.00
CA THR A 47 -3.93 2.15 9.02
C THR A 47 -2.56 2.37 8.38
N THR A 48 -1.60 2.76 9.20
CA THR A 48 -0.20 2.82 8.77
C THR A 48 0.31 1.40 8.54
N PRO A 49 0.77 1.07 7.32
CA PRO A 49 1.27 -0.25 7.00
C PRO A 49 2.62 -0.52 7.69
N LYS A 50 2.91 -1.79 7.96
CA LYS A 50 4.20 -2.19 8.54
C LYS A 50 5.34 -1.92 7.55
N PRO A 51 6.46 -1.32 7.98
CA PRO A 51 7.64 -1.14 7.13
C PRO A 51 8.05 -2.44 6.44
N GLN A 52 8.42 -2.35 5.18
CA GLN A 52 8.87 -3.46 4.35
C GLN A 52 10.30 -3.14 3.91
N PRO A 53 11.27 -3.17 4.83
CA PRO A 53 12.63 -2.70 4.55
C PRO A 53 13.19 -3.43 3.34
N MET A 54 13.82 -2.67 2.44
CA MET A 54 14.67 -3.28 1.42
C MET A 54 15.82 -3.99 2.13
N HIS A 55 15.93 -5.32 1.98
CA HIS A 55 17.19 -5.99 2.30
C HIS A 55 18.21 -5.53 1.28
N ILE A 56 19.13 -4.65 1.71
CA ILE A 56 20.34 -4.36 0.97
C ILE A 56 21.22 -5.60 1.15
N GLN A 57 21.29 -6.44 0.13
CA GLN A 57 22.28 -7.52 0.05
C GLN A 57 23.65 -6.93 -0.28
#